data_AF-A0A1I6V9S0-F1
#
_entry.id   AF-A0A1I6V9S0-F1
#
_cell.length_a   1.000
_cell.length_b   1.000
_cell.length_c   1.000
_cell.angle_alpha   90.00
_cell.angle_beta   90.00
_cell.angle_gamma   90.00
#
_symmetry.space_group_name_H-M   'P 1'
#
loop_
_entity.id
_entity.type
_entity.pdbx_description
1 polymer ?
#
loop_
_entity_poly.entity_id
_entity_poly.type
_entity_poly.pdbx_seq_one_letter_code
_entity_poly.pdbx_strand_id
1 'polypeptide(L)'
;MNDPNVPPEQGGAEGYTTRAAYSFACLSCGYGWEQEFSIEHLRDPHGRPMVEYRVGGRRVRSPLTYPTCPNCDGHRVRVMRPGRVAAVRRVWR
;
A
#
# COMPACT_ATOMS: atom_id res chain seq x y z
N MET A 1 2.92 -47.66 -17.12
CA MET A 1 4.03 -46.84 -17.62
C MET A 1 3.85 -45.46 -17.03
N ASN A 2 4.72 -45.04 -16.12
CA ASN A 2 4.76 -43.65 -15.65
C ASN A 2 5.23 -42.78 -16.82
N ASP A 3 4.46 -41.74 -17.14
CA ASP A 3 4.82 -40.77 -18.17
C ASP A 3 5.90 -39.83 -17.59
N PRO A 4 7.15 -39.85 -18.10
CA PRO A 4 8.25 -39.06 -17.56
C PRO A 4 8.17 -37.56 -17.90
N ASN A 5 7.09 -37.11 -18.55
CA ASN A 5 6.97 -35.74 -19.05
C ASN A 5 5.72 -35.02 -18.55
N VAL A 6 5.39 -35.20 -17.27
CA VAL A 6 4.50 -34.29 -16.54
C VAL A 6 5.36 -33.09 -16.09
N PRO A 7 5.22 -31.89 -16.70
CA PRO A 7 5.82 -30.69 -16.13
C PRO A 7 5.26 -30.50 -14.70
N PRO A 8 6.03 -29.94 -13.75
CA PRO A 8 5.48 -29.68 -12.43
C PRO A 8 4.25 -28.80 -12.61
N GLU A 9 3.09 -29.25 -12.14
CA GLU A 9 1.87 -28.46 -12.09
C GLU A 9 2.16 -27.21 -11.25
N GLN A 10 2.54 -26.12 -11.91
CA GLN A 10 2.69 -24.81 -11.29
C GLN A 10 1.31 -24.20 -11.07
N GLY A 11 0.51 -24.84 -10.21
CA GLY A 11 -0.77 -24.35 -9.75
C GLY A 11 -0.62 -23.49 -8.50
N GLY A 12 0.11 -22.37 -8.56
CA GLY A 12 0.33 -21.50 -7.40
C GLY A 12 0.52 -20.04 -7.77
N ALA A 13 -0.51 -19.22 -7.52
CA ALA A 13 -0.54 -17.75 -7.61
C ALA A 13 0.81 -17.02 -7.84
N GLU A 14 1.16 -16.75 -9.10
CA GLU A 14 2.27 -15.84 -9.44
C GLU A 14 1.89 -14.42 -9.01
N GLY A 15 2.40 -14.01 -7.85
CA GLY A 15 2.39 -12.63 -7.40
C GLY A 15 3.79 -12.08 -7.23
N TYR A 16 3.95 -10.76 -7.31
CA TYR A 16 5.22 -10.07 -7.05
C TYR A 16 5.00 -8.89 -6.11
N THR A 17 6.06 -8.44 -5.43
CA THR A 17 6.01 -7.31 -4.51
C THR A 17 6.78 -6.13 -5.07
N THR A 18 6.19 -4.93 -5.00
CA THR A 18 6.89 -3.66 -5.24
C THR A 18 6.91 -2.79 -3.99
N ARG A 19 7.78 -1.77 -3.97
CA ARG A 19 7.80 -0.75 -2.91
C ARG A 19 7.39 0.59 -3.47
N ALA A 20 6.55 1.29 -2.73
CA ALA A 20 6.16 2.65 -3.05
C ALA A 20 6.05 3.48 -1.77
N ALA A 21 6.53 4.72 -1.83
CA ALA A 21 6.27 5.71 -0.80
C ALA A 21 5.19 6.68 -1.26
N TYR A 22 4.37 7.13 -0.32
CA TYR A 22 3.36 8.16 -0.55
C TYR A 22 3.44 9.23 0.53
N SER A 23 3.19 10.47 0.10
CA SER A 23 3.02 11.61 0.99
C SER A 23 1.52 11.85 1.23
N PHE A 24 1.15 12.22 2.45
CA PHE A 24 -0.23 12.49 2.86
C PHE A 24 -0.34 13.84 3.55
N ALA A 25 -1.50 14.49 3.42
CA ALA A 25 -1.85 15.70 4.16
C ALA A 25 -3.29 15.60 4.67
N CYS A 26 -3.47 15.73 5.98
CA CYS A 26 -4.79 15.83 6.59
C CYS A 26 -5.37 17.23 6.38
N LEU A 27 -6.53 17.30 5.74
CA LEU A 27 -7.26 18.56 5.51
C LEU A 27 -8.09 18.98 6.73
N SER A 28 -8.19 18.13 7.76
CA SER A 28 -8.88 18.46 9.01
C SER A 28 -7.94 19.12 10.04
N CYS A 29 -6.73 18.58 10.24
CA CYS A 29 -5.79 19.09 11.26
C CYS A 29 -4.45 19.62 10.70
N GLY A 30 -4.23 19.54 9.39
CA GLY A 30 -3.00 20.01 8.75
C GLY A 30 -1.79 19.07 8.89
N TYR A 31 -1.90 17.95 9.61
CA TYR A 31 -0.81 17.00 9.77
C TYR A 31 -0.42 16.35 8.44
N GLY A 32 0.86 16.42 8.09
CA GLY A 32 1.43 15.76 6.92
C GLY A 32 2.38 14.64 7.34
N TRP A 33 2.35 13.52 6.62
CA TRP A 33 3.26 12.40 6.86
C TRP A 33 3.59 11.67 5.57
N GLU A 34 4.73 10.99 5.57
CA GLU A 34 5.15 10.12 4.48
C GLU A 34 5.28 8.69 4.99
N GLN A 35 4.90 7.72 4.16
CA GLN A 35 4.96 6.31 4.50
C GLN A 35 5.37 5.47 3.30
N GLU A 36 6.32 4.55 3.53
CA GLU A 36 6.67 3.48 2.60
C GLU A 36 5.74 2.27 2.80
N PHE A 37 5.31 1.67 1.69
CA PHE A 37 4.49 0.48 1.63
C PHE A 37 5.16 -0.59 0.76
N SER A 38 4.99 -1.84 1.17
CA SER A 38 5.12 -2.98 0.25
C SER A 38 3.75 -3.23 -0.38
N ILE A 39 3.70 -3.35 -1.71
CA ILE A 39 2.49 -3.62 -2.47
C ILE A 39 2.64 -5.00 -3.09
N GLU A 40 1.81 -5.93 -2.64
CA GLU A 40 1.75 -7.29 -3.16
C GLU A 40 0.75 -7.33 -4.32
N HIS A 41 1.24 -7.61 -5.52
CA HIS A 41 0.45 -7.84 -6.71
C HIS A 41 0.11 -9.33 -6.78
N LEU A 42 -1.17 -9.66 -6.62
CA LEU A 42 -1.68 -11.02 -6.55
C LEU A 42 -2.71 -11.25 -7.66
N ARG A 43 -3.07 -12.50 -7.87
CA ARG A 43 -4.26 -12.88 -8.63
C ARG A 43 -5.23 -13.60 -7.70
N ASP A 44 -6.52 -13.28 -7.83
CA ASP A 44 -7.57 -14.02 -7.14
C ASP A 44 -7.76 -15.42 -7.75
N PRO A 45 -8.60 -16.29 -7.16
CA PRO A 45 -8.85 -17.64 -7.70
C PRO A 45 -9.45 -17.68 -9.11
N HIS A 46 -9.96 -16.55 -9.61
CA HIS A 46 -10.48 -16.39 -10.97
C HIS A 46 -9.46 -15.72 -11.90
N GLY A 47 -8.22 -15.53 -11.45
CA GLY A 47 -7.14 -14.90 -12.21
C GLY A 47 -7.22 -13.37 -12.28
N ARG A 48 -8.16 -12.72 -11.56
CA ARG A 48 -8.31 -11.26 -11.58
C ARG A 48 -7.23 -10.60 -10.72
N PRO A 49 -6.64 -9.48 -11.16
CA PRO A 49 -5.60 -8.80 -10.41
C PRO A 49 -6.13 -8.24 -9.09
N MET A 50 -5.38 -8.46 -8.03
CA MET A 50 -5.63 -7.95 -6.68
C MET A 50 -4.36 -7.32 -6.13
N VAL A 51 -4.49 -6.27 -5.32
CA VAL A 51 -3.36 -5.62 -4.66
C VAL A 51 -3.57 -5.58 -3.15
N GLU A 52 -2.52 -5.93 -2.39
CA GLU A 52 -2.50 -5.78 -0.94
C GLU A 52 -1.39 -4.85 -0.50
N TYR A 53 -1.68 -4.00 0.48
CA TYR A 53 -0.72 -3.03 1.01
C TYR A 53 -0.22 -3.49 2.37
N ARG A 54 1.08 -3.34 2.59
CA ARG A 54 1.72 -3.65 3.88
C ARG A 54 2.63 -2.53 4.35
N VAL A 55 2.70 -2.38 5.67
CA VAL A 55 3.67 -1.52 6.36
C VAL A 55 4.41 -2.37 7.39
N GLY A 56 5.74 -2.43 7.29
CA GLY A 56 6.54 -3.29 8.16
C GLY A 56 6.11 -4.76 8.13
N GLY A 57 5.69 -5.26 6.96
CA GLY A 57 5.18 -6.64 6.77
C GLY A 57 3.72 -6.87 7.21
N ARG A 58 3.09 -5.92 7.90
CA ARG A 58 1.70 -6.04 8.35
C ARG A 58 0.73 -5.51 7.30
N ARG A 59 -0.29 -6.30 6.97
CA ARG A 59 -1.36 -5.91 6.03
C ARG A 59 -2.15 -4.72 6.58
N VAL A 60 -2.38 -3.73 5.72
CA VAL A 60 -3.17 -2.54 6.02
C VAL A 60 -4.26 -2.35 4.96
N ARG A 61 -5.24 -1.49 5.25
CA ARG A 61 -6.17 -1.04 4.20
C ARG A 61 -5.41 -0.27 3.14
N SER A 62 -5.94 -0.25 1.91
CA SER A 62 -5.35 0.54 0.84
C SER A 62 -5.26 2.02 1.26
N PRO A 63 -4.05 2.60 1.28
CA PRO A 63 -3.84 4.00 1.64
C PRO A 63 -4.44 4.96 0.59
N LEU A 64 -4.77 4.46 -0.60
CA LEU A 64 -5.37 5.25 -1.68
C LEU A 64 -6.88 5.37 -1.55
N THR A 65 -7.55 4.38 -0.94
CA THR A 65 -9.01 4.39 -0.79
C THR A 65 -9.46 4.68 0.64
N TYR A 66 -8.68 4.30 1.65
CA TYR A 66 -9.01 4.50 3.07
C TYR A 66 -7.87 5.15 3.87
N PRO A 67 -7.41 6.36 3.48
CA PRO A 67 -6.45 7.07 4.30
C PRO A 67 -7.10 7.59 5.59
N THR A 68 -6.45 7.32 6.73
CA THR A 68 -6.82 7.85 8.05
C THR A 68 -5.64 8.63 8.61
N CYS A 69 -5.88 9.85 9.08
CA CYS A 69 -4.85 10.66 9.71
C CYS A 69 -4.46 10.05 11.08
N PRO A 70 -3.19 9.70 11.31
CA PRO A 70 -2.76 9.10 12.59
C PRO A 70 -2.74 10.10 13.77
N ASN A 71 -2.90 11.41 13.48
CA ASN A 71 -2.88 12.46 14.51
C ASN A 71 -4.28 12.82 15.04
N CYS A 72 -5.33 12.70 14.22
CA CYS A 72 -6.68 13.14 14.60
C CYS A 72 -7.80 12.18 14.16
N ASP A 73 -7.45 11.00 13.65
CA ASP A 73 -8.37 9.97 13.12
C ASP A 73 -9.29 10.44 11.98
N GLY A 74 -9.02 11.61 11.40
CA GLY A 74 -9.82 12.18 10.31
C GLY A 74 -9.58 11.48 8.97
N HIS A 75 -10.63 11.38 8.16
CA HIS A 75 -10.60 10.73 6.84
C HIS A 75 -10.47 11.71 5.66
N ARG A 76 -10.50 13.03 5.90
CA ARG A 76 -10.25 14.04 4.87
C ARG A 76 -8.74 14.17 4.64
N VAL A 77 -8.19 13.24 3.88
CA VAL A 77 -6.74 13.15 3.62
C VAL A 77 -6.48 13.23 2.12
N ARG A 78 -5.52 14.07 1.73
CA ARG A 78 -5.01 14.14 0.36
C ARG A 78 -3.77 13.26 0.23
N VAL A 79 -3.76 12.38 -0.78
CA VAL A 79 -2.60 11.55 -1.14
C VAL A 79 -1.81 12.23 -2.25
N MET A 80 -0.49 12.19 -2.16
CA MET A 80 0.45 12.86 -3.07
C MET A 80 1.61 11.91 -3.43
N ARG A 81 2.35 12.28 -4.48
CA ARG A 81 3.64 11.63 -4.82
C ARG A 81 4.62 11.76 -3.64
N PRO A 82 5.55 10.80 -3.46
CA PRO A 82 6.55 10.86 -2.41
C PRO A 82 7.43 12.12 -2.51
N GLY A 83 8.06 12.52 -1.40
CA GLY A 83 8.92 13.68 -1.31
C GLY A 83 8.17 15.02 -1.17
N ARG A 84 6.86 15.00 -0.86
CA ARG A 84 6.03 16.22 -0.74
C ARG A 84 5.74 16.65 0.70
N VAL A 85 6.24 15.91 1.70
CA VAL A 85 6.13 16.28 3.13
C VAL A 85 7.41 16.93 3.67
N ALA A 86 8.35 17.32 2.79
CA ALA A 86 9.45 18.18 3.21
C ALA A 86 8.91 19.52 3.73
N ALA A 87 9.04 19.72 5.05
CA ALA A 87 8.81 20.92 5.86
C ALA A 87 7.35 21.37 6.09
N VAL A 88 6.72 20.82 7.15
CA VAL A 88 5.88 21.63 8.05
C VAL A 88 6.32 21.35 9.49
N ARG A 89 7.48 21.89 9.87
CA ARG A 89 7.86 22.01 11.28
C ARG A 89 7.12 23.24 11.84
N ARG A 90 6.17 22.98 12.74
CA ARG A 90 5.68 23.87 13.80
C ARG A 90 5.31 25.30 13.38
N VAL A 91 4.04 25.53 13.07
CA VAL A 91 3.36 26.76 13.52
C VAL A 91 2.02 26.34 14.10
N TRP A 92 2.01 26.10 15.41
CA TRP A 92 0.82 26.33 16.23
C TRP A 92 1.11 27.63 16.99
N ARG A 93 0.33 28.67 16.69
CA ARG A 93 0.08 29.81 17.58
C ARG A 93 -1.29 29.59 18.18
#